data_AF-A0A2V9XIJ4-F1
#
_entry.id   AF-A0A2V9XIJ4-F1
#
_cell.length_a   1.000
_cell.length_b   1.000
_cell.length_c   1.000
_cell.angle_alpha   90.00
_cell.angle_beta   90.00
_cell.angle_gamma   90.00
#
_symmetry.space_group_name_H-M   'P 1'
#
loop_
_entity.id
_entity.type
_entity.pdbx_description
1 polymer ?
#
loop_
_entity_poly.entity_id
_entity_poly.type
_entity_poly.pdbx_seq_one_letter_code
_entity_poly.pdbx_strand_id
1 'polypeptide(L)'
;YLWCYAPDGLPASALPRVSLLDGRGQFSAKLDLSPFAGNLLPAKWVQLKIPLIAFRTASIYPFDPSALQSVVFSQGDADKAPHVLIVDEIKIDADDLATTAIAIASAPQYPQAKGYERHIDLAWQSVSESSLQYYRIDRSLGGALFVPVGVQIPGITRFTDFLGKVGVKAEYRIVAVDRSYRDSPSSEIVSASTHAMSDDELLTMLQEACFRYYWDGAHPDSGTALESIPGDDRIVATGASGFGIMALLVGTERGFVTREQSIDRFRRIVAFLEKAPRYHGAWSHFMDGHSTQTLAVFGIYDDGGDIVETAFLAQGLLAARQYFTASTAVEQDLRTRITKLWEGIEWDWYRRGADSDALYWHWSPNWAGQIKHRLTGFNETMIVYLLAVASPTHPVPAELYYSGWAGQSQTAID
;
A
#
# COMPACT_ATOMS: atom_id res chain seq x y z
N TYR A 1 7.94 15.15 17.55
CA TYR A 1 6.69 15.84 17.89
C TYR A 1 5.74 14.83 18.49
N LEU A 2 4.95 15.25 19.48
CA LEU A 2 3.77 14.50 19.94
C LEU A 2 2.77 15.50 20.53
N TRP A 3 1.50 15.12 20.55
CA TRP A 3 0.46 15.85 21.25
C TRP A 3 0.14 15.18 22.57
N CYS A 4 -0.01 15.97 23.62
CA CYS A 4 -0.34 15.53 24.97
C CYS A 4 -1.66 16.17 25.41
N TYR A 5 -2.53 15.37 26.02
CA TYR A 5 -3.78 15.82 26.64
C TYR A 5 -3.95 15.17 28.01
N ALA A 6 -4.18 15.98 29.02
CA ALA A 6 -4.49 15.52 30.37
C ALA A 6 -5.93 15.95 30.72
N PRO A 7 -6.88 15.02 30.90
CA PRO A 7 -8.26 15.36 31.25
C PRO A 7 -8.34 16.22 32.52
N ASP A 8 -7.61 15.82 33.57
CA ASP A 8 -7.62 16.47 34.89
C ASP A 8 -6.41 17.41 35.12
N GLY A 9 -5.61 17.62 34.09
CA GLY A 9 -4.30 18.27 34.19
C GLY A 9 -3.22 17.32 34.71
N LEU A 10 -1.96 17.70 34.52
CA LEU A 10 -0.82 16.89 34.93
C LEU A 10 0.35 17.80 35.32
N PRO A 11 0.83 17.76 36.59
CA PRO A 11 2.01 18.50 36.96
C PRO A 11 3.24 17.94 36.22
N ALA A 12 4.19 18.82 35.91
CA ALA A 12 5.38 18.44 35.14
C ALA A 12 6.12 17.24 35.76
N SER A 13 6.25 17.20 37.09
CA SER A 13 6.88 16.11 37.84
C SER A 13 6.21 14.74 37.66
N ALA A 14 4.91 14.72 37.34
CA ALA A 14 4.15 13.49 37.11
C ALA A 14 4.20 13.02 35.65
N LEU A 15 4.87 13.75 34.75
CA LEU A 15 5.05 13.32 33.37
C LEU A 15 5.90 12.05 33.28
N PRO A 16 5.61 11.16 32.32
CA PRO A 16 6.47 10.01 32.07
C PRO A 16 7.83 10.46 31.51
N ARG A 17 8.82 9.59 31.66
CA ARG A 17 10.09 9.70 30.92
C ARG A 17 9.97 8.93 29.60
N VAL A 18 10.65 9.42 28.58
CA VAL A 18 10.63 8.83 27.23
C VAL A 18 12.03 8.37 26.82
N SER A 19 12.14 7.18 26.27
CA SER A 19 13.33 6.71 25.56
C SER A 19 12.97 6.22 24.16
N LEU A 20 13.96 6.16 23.28
CA LEU A 20 13.83 5.74 21.89
C LEU A 20 14.63 4.46 21.68
N LEU A 21 14.14 3.57 20.82
CA LEU A 21 14.81 2.33 20.41
C LEU A 21 14.84 2.26 18.89
N ASP A 22 16.01 1.97 18.30
CA ASP A 22 16.14 1.75 16.87
C ASP A 22 15.95 0.27 16.48
N GLY A 23 15.79 0.01 15.18
CA GLY A 23 15.59 -1.34 14.64
C GLY A 23 16.79 -2.29 14.83
N ARG A 24 17.93 -1.81 15.35
CA ARG A 24 19.11 -2.62 15.68
C ARG A 24 19.24 -2.84 17.19
N GLY A 25 18.22 -2.48 17.96
CA GLY A 25 18.17 -2.64 19.41
C GLY A 25 19.03 -1.65 20.19
N GLN A 26 19.51 -0.56 19.57
CA GLN A 26 20.19 0.52 20.30
C GLN A 26 19.18 1.50 20.85
N PHE A 27 19.46 2.07 22.03
CA PHE A 27 18.49 2.89 22.76
C PHE A 27 19.09 4.17 23.32
N SER A 28 18.22 5.17 23.47
CA SER A 28 18.55 6.39 24.18
C SER A 28 18.33 6.28 25.69
N ALA A 29 19.01 7.14 26.44
CA ALA A 29 18.71 7.38 27.84
C ALA A 29 17.27 7.89 28.01
N LYS A 30 16.68 7.60 29.16
CA LYS A 30 15.38 8.14 29.54
C LYS A 30 15.45 9.66 29.64
N LEU A 31 14.68 10.33 28.79
CA LEU A 31 14.52 11.77 28.74
C LEU A 31 13.35 12.21 29.62
N ASP A 32 13.56 13.22 30.46
CA ASP A 32 12.50 13.90 31.21
C ASP A 32 11.72 14.83 30.28
N LEU A 33 10.39 14.72 30.28
CA LEU A 33 9.51 15.55 29.45
C LEU A 33 9.21 16.92 30.08
N SER A 34 9.44 17.08 31.39
CA SER A 34 9.12 18.30 32.14
C SER A 34 9.64 19.59 31.48
N PRO A 35 10.88 19.65 30.96
CA PRO A 35 11.41 20.85 30.32
C PRO A 35 10.70 21.25 29.01
N PHE A 36 10.02 20.30 28.36
CA PHE A 36 9.38 20.51 27.06
C PHE A 36 7.87 20.77 27.19
N ALA A 37 7.23 20.19 28.20
CA ALA A 37 5.78 20.28 28.39
C ALA A 37 5.37 21.30 29.46
N GLY A 38 6.17 21.47 30.51
CA GLY A 38 5.72 22.14 31.73
C GLY A 38 4.53 21.41 32.37
N ASN A 39 3.68 22.17 33.08
CA ASN A 39 2.42 21.65 33.61
C ASN A 39 1.39 21.58 32.47
N LEU A 40 0.78 20.41 32.29
CA LEU A 40 -0.35 20.27 31.37
C LEU A 40 -1.62 20.75 32.06
N LEU A 41 -2.28 21.74 31.46
CA LEU A 41 -3.56 22.22 31.95
C LEU A 41 -4.68 21.20 31.64
N PRO A 42 -5.71 21.11 32.49
CA PRO A 42 -6.85 20.22 32.25
C PRO A 42 -7.52 20.49 30.89
N ALA A 43 -7.92 19.41 30.24
CA ALA A 43 -8.69 19.40 29.00
C ALA A 43 -8.10 20.23 27.83
N LYS A 44 -6.77 20.35 27.76
CA LYS A 44 -6.08 21.09 26.70
C LYS A 44 -5.02 20.23 26.01
N TRP A 45 -5.08 20.19 24.68
CA TRP A 45 -4.02 19.63 23.85
C TRP A 45 -2.79 20.55 23.86
N VAL A 46 -1.62 19.98 24.15
CA VAL A 46 -0.33 20.66 24.13
C VAL A 46 0.61 19.89 23.21
N GLN A 47 1.16 20.55 22.20
CA GLN A 47 2.15 19.95 21.32
C GLN A 47 3.54 20.06 21.96
N LEU A 48 4.21 18.92 22.08
CA LEU A 48 5.61 18.85 22.51
C LEU A 48 6.51 18.73 21.27
N LYS A 49 7.47 19.65 21.19
CA LYS A 49 8.57 19.62 20.22
C LYS A 49 9.85 19.23 20.94
N ILE A 50 10.31 18.00 20.73
CA ILE A 50 11.50 17.45 21.39
C ILE A 50 12.58 17.27 20.33
N PRO A 51 13.70 18.02 20.39
CA PRO A 51 14.82 17.84 19.49
C PRO A 51 15.42 16.43 19.64
N LEU A 52 15.66 15.73 18.52
CA LEU A 52 16.23 14.38 18.57
C LEU A 52 17.60 14.33 19.27
N ILE A 53 18.37 15.42 19.23
CA ILE A 53 19.65 15.55 19.93
C ILE A 53 19.53 15.52 21.47
N ALA A 54 18.33 15.70 22.02
CA ALA A 54 18.10 15.53 23.45
C ALA A 54 18.18 14.04 23.89
N PHE A 55 17.94 13.11 22.96
CA PHE A 55 18.03 11.67 23.21
C PHE A 55 19.46 11.17 23.05
N ARG A 56 20.20 11.13 24.16
CA ARG A 56 21.59 10.63 24.19
C ARG A 56 21.59 9.10 24.20
N THR A 57 22.51 8.48 23.45
CA THR A 57 22.73 7.03 23.49
C THR A 57 22.97 6.53 24.92
N ALA A 58 22.31 5.43 25.28
CA ALA A 58 22.56 4.68 26.52
C ALA A 58 22.89 3.19 26.29
N SER A 59 22.85 2.73 25.04
CA SER A 59 23.35 1.43 24.61
C SER A 59 24.87 1.44 24.35
N ILE A 60 25.44 0.26 24.11
CA ILE A 60 26.86 0.08 23.79
C ILE A 60 27.19 0.73 22.44
N TYR A 61 26.34 0.55 21.43
CA TYR A 61 26.51 1.19 20.12
C TYR A 61 25.63 2.45 20.01
N PRO A 62 26.01 3.41 19.14
CA PRO A 62 25.22 4.61 18.91
C PRO A 62 23.79 4.30 18.51
N PHE A 63 22.83 4.95 19.18
CA PHE A 63 21.44 4.99 18.75
C PHE A 63 21.31 5.77 17.44
N ASP A 64 20.65 5.18 16.44
CA ASP A 64 20.37 5.81 15.15
C ASP A 64 18.90 6.27 15.06
N PRO A 65 18.63 7.58 15.17
CA PRO A 65 17.26 8.09 15.08
C PRO A 65 16.64 7.94 13.68
N SER A 66 17.45 7.73 12.62
CA SER A 66 16.93 7.47 11.28
C SER A 66 16.32 6.07 11.14
N ALA A 67 16.66 5.16 12.06
CA ALA A 67 16.16 3.79 12.15
C ALA A 67 15.22 3.61 13.36
N LEU A 68 14.56 4.68 13.83
CA LEU A 68 13.66 4.62 14.98
C LEU A 68 12.59 3.54 14.79
N GLN A 69 12.45 2.67 15.78
CA GLN A 69 11.45 1.60 15.80
C GLN A 69 10.41 1.82 16.90
N SER A 70 10.84 2.24 18.11
CA SER A 70 9.93 2.35 19.25
C SER A 70 10.13 3.62 20.06
N VAL A 71 9.02 4.16 20.57
CA VAL A 71 8.99 5.19 21.62
C VAL A 71 8.51 4.53 22.90
N VAL A 72 9.34 4.58 23.95
CA VAL A 72 9.08 3.89 25.21
C VAL A 72 8.78 4.91 26.29
N PHE A 73 7.56 4.86 26.83
CA PHE A 73 7.15 5.62 27.99
C PHE A 73 7.46 4.83 29.26
N SER A 74 8.03 5.49 30.27
CA SER A 74 8.34 4.90 31.56
C SER A 74 7.99 5.84 32.70
N GLN A 75 7.79 5.29 33.90
CA GLN A 75 7.45 6.06 35.10
C GLN A 75 8.41 7.26 35.28
N GLY A 76 7.82 8.44 35.50
CA GLY A 76 8.51 9.63 35.99
C GLY A 76 8.72 9.54 37.50
N ASP A 77 8.32 10.58 38.23
CA ASP A 77 8.34 10.53 39.69
C ASP A 77 7.25 9.59 40.22
N ALA A 78 7.56 8.88 41.30
CA ALA A 78 6.66 7.91 41.93
C ALA A 78 5.82 8.58 43.02
N ASP A 79 4.86 9.40 42.63
CA ASP A 79 3.99 10.15 43.55
C ASP A 79 2.83 9.33 44.14
N LYS A 80 2.70 8.06 43.71
CA LYS A 80 1.65 7.11 44.13
C LYS A 80 0.23 7.57 43.77
N ALA A 81 0.08 8.48 42.82
CA ALA A 81 -1.22 8.91 42.31
C ALA A 81 -1.47 8.35 40.89
N PRO A 82 -2.72 7.99 40.55
CA PRO A 82 -3.08 7.70 39.18
C PRO A 82 -3.13 8.99 38.37
N HIS A 83 -2.56 8.93 37.17
CA HIS A 83 -2.59 10.03 36.19
C HIS A 83 -3.08 9.53 34.85
N VAL A 84 -3.79 10.39 34.12
CA VAL A 84 -4.25 10.10 32.75
C VAL A 84 -3.57 11.06 31.79
N LEU A 85 -2.76 10.51 30.89
CA LEU A 85 -2.16 11.21 29.78
C LEU A 85 -2.57 10.52 28.49
N ILE A 86 -3.23 11.26 27.60
CA ILE A 86 -3.53 10.83 26.24
C ILE A 86 -2.42 11.41 25.36
N VAL A 87 -1.79 10.54 24.56
CA VAL A 87 -0.75 10.91 23.61
C VAL A 87 -1.26 10.62 22.20
N ASP A 88 -1.06 11.57 21.29
CA ASP A 88 -1.48 11.44 19.90
C ASP A 88 -0.45 12.03 18.93
N GLU A 89 -0.57 11.68 17.64
CA GLU A 89 0.26 12.15 16.53
C GLU A 89 1.78 12.18 16.85
N ILE A 90 2.31 11.06 17.34
CA ILE A 90 3.76 10.90 17.53
C ILE A 90 4.41 10.85 16.13
N LYS A 91 5.24 11.85 15.82
CA LYS A 91 5.95 11.94 14.54
C LYS A 91 7.36 12.49 14.66
N ILE A 92 8.25 12.04 13.77
CA ILE A 92 9.53 12.70 13.49
C ILE A 92 9.31 13.64 12.30
N ASP A 93 9.74 14.89 12.43
CA ASP A 93 9.61 15.90 11.38
C ASP A 93 10.72 16.94 11.51
N ALA A 94 10.92 17.78 10.49
CA ALA A 94 11.88 18.88 10.50
C ALA A 94 11.18 20.22 10.82
N ASP A 95 11.76 21.04 11.70
CA ASP A 95 11.14 22.28 12.22
C ASP A 95 11.17 23.45 11.21
N ASP A 96 12.06 23.37 10.21
CA ASP A 96 12.22 24.35 9.13
C ASP A 96 11.13 24.25 8.05
N LEU A 97 10.63 23.03 7.80
CA LEU A 97 9.54 22.77 6.86
C LEU A 97 8.20 23.34 7.33
N ALA A 98 7.98 23.47 8.64
CA ALA A 98 6.76 24.05 9.19
C ALA A 98 6.76 25.59 9.21
N THR A 99 7.93 26.20 9.47
CA THR A 99 8.06 27.65 9.73
C THR A 99 8.21 28.49 8.46
N THR A 100 8.62 27.90 7.35
CA THR A 100 8.77 28.57 6.04
C THR A 100 7.63 28.29 5.06
N ALA A 101 6.71 27.39 5.43
CA ALA A 101 5.61 26.96 4.59
C ALA A 101 4.55 28.05 4.38
N ILE A 102 4.23 28.31 3.11
CA ILE A 102 3.08 29.10 2.70
C ILE A 102 1.81 28.32 3.10
N ALA A 103 0.83 29.04 3.65
CA ALA A 103 -0.46 28.46 4.01
C ALA A 103 -1.16 27.91 2.77
N ILE A 104 -1.86 26.80 2.92
CA ILE A 104 -2.61 26.18 1.81
C ILE A 104 -3.80 27.08 1.47
N ALA A 105 -3.72 27.74 0.32
CA ALA A 105 -4.72 28.72 -0.09
C ALA A 105 -5.95 28.09 -0.77
N SER A 106 -5.80 26.88 -1.33
CA SER A 106 -6.85 26.19 -2.08
C SER A 106 -7.59 25.16 -1.22
N ALA A 107 -8.92 25.15 -1.35
CA ALA A 107 -9.74 24.07 -0.81
C ALA A 107 -9.51 22.77 -1.61
N PRO A 108 -9.65 21.59 -0.97
CA PRO A 108 -9.81 20.33 -1.68
C PRO A 108 -10.96 20.41 -2.69
N GLN A 109 -10.71 20.00 -3.93
CA GLN A 109 -11.65 20.20 -5.05
C GLN A 109 -12.44 18.94 -5.39
N TYR A 110 -13.61 19.14 -6.00
CA TYR A 110 -14.52 18.10 -6.48
C TYR A 110 -14.81 16.99 -5.47
N PRO A 111 -15.22 17.34 -4.23
CA PRO A 111 -15.65 16.33 -3.27
C PRO A 111 -16.82 15.53 -3.84
N GLN A 112 -16.87 14.25 -3.51
CA GLN A 112 -17.96 13.34 -3.83
C GLN A 112 -18.30 12.50 -2.61
N ALA A 113 -19.57 12.12 -2.47
CA ALA A 113 -20.05 11.22 -1.43
C ALA A 113 -20.93 10.14 -2.06
N LYS A 114 -20.62 8.87 -1.79
CA LYS A 114 -21.42 7.72 -2.23
C LYS A 114 -21.87 6.91 -1.02
N GLY A 115 -23.18 6.85 -0.81
CA GLY A 115 -23.76 6.09 0.29
C GLY A 115 -23.98 4.64 -0.07
N TYR A 116 -23.59 3.75 0.83
CA TYR A 116 -23.84 2.31 0.80
C TYR A 116 -24.68 1.92 2.02
N GLU A 117 -24.70 0.65 2.41
CA GLU A 117 -25.58 0.21 3.50
C GLU A 117 -25.17 0.72 4.87
N ARG A 118 -23.87 0.67 5.16
CA ARG A 118 -23.34 0.96 6.49
C ARG A 118 -22.34 2.09 6.49
N HIS A 119 -21.98 2.62 5.34
CA HIS A 119 -20.96 3.65 5.22
C HIS A 119 -21.22 4.61 4.07
N ILE A 120 -20.50 5.72 4.10
CA ILE A 120 -20.41 6.67 2.98
C ILE A 120 -18.94 6.77 2.58
N ASP A 121 -18.66 6.52 1.30
CA ASP A 121 -17.35 6.73 0.71
C ASP A 121 -17.23 8.16 0.22
N LEU A 122 -16.16 8.83 0.63
CA LEU A 122 -15.76 10.13 0.15
C LEU A 122 -14.59 10.00 -0.82
N ALA A 123 -14.56 10.88 -1.80
CA ALA A 123 -13.42 11.09 -2.70
C ALA A 123 -13.26 12.57 -3.03
N TRP A 124 -12.03 13.01 -3.28
CA TRP A 124 -11.71 14.38 -3.69
C TRP A 124 -10.45 14.39 -4.58
N GLN A 125 -10.13 15.55 -5.14
CA GLN A 125 -8.86 15.78 -5.83
C GLN A 125 -7.76 16.23 -4.85
N SER A 126 -6.54 15.72 -5.07
CA SER A 126 -5.39 16.06 -4.26
C SER A 126 -5.05 17.56 -4.34
N VAL A 127 -4.39 18.04 -3.28
CA VAL A 127 -3.85 19.39 -3.17
C VAL A 127 -2.33 19.25 -3.28
N SER A 128 -1.76 19.82 -4.32
CA SER A 128 -0.33 19.69 -4.65
C SER A 128 0.52 20.75 -3.94
N GLU A 129 0.43 20.79 -2.61
CA GLU A 129 1.21 21.72 -1.78
C GLU A 129 2.15 20.92 -0.85
N SER A 130 3.44 21.25 -0.86
CA SER A 130 4.44 20.56 -0.04
C SER A 130 4.23 20.75 1.46
N SER A 131 3.47 21.78 1.85
CA SER A 131 3.09 22.08 3.22
C SER A 131 1.93 21.22 3.75
N LEU A 132 1.26 20.44 2.90
CA LEU A 132 0.16 19.57 3.30
C LEU A 132 0.64 18.53 4.32
N GLN A 133 -0.02 18.52 5.48
CA GLN A 133 0.19 17.52 6.52
C GLN A 133 -0.85 16.40 6.41
N TYR A 134 -2.13 16.75 6.30
CA TYR A 134 -3.23 15.80 6.11
C TYR A 134 -4.49 16.52 5.62
N TYR A 135 -5.47 15.75 5.17
CA TYR A 135 -6.86 16.17 5.03
C TYR A 135 -7.62 15.88 6.30
N ARG A 136 -8.42 16.82 6.80
CA ARG A 136 -9.41 16.62 7.85
C ARG A 136 -10.79 16.47 7.22
N ILE A 137 -11.51 15.43 7.61
CA ILE A 137 -12.87 15.16 7.17
C ILE A 137 -13.81 15.59 8.29
N ASP A 138 -14.61 16.61 8.04
CA ASP A 138 -15.65 17.06 8.95
C ASP A 138 -17.02 16.52 8.49
N ARG A 139 -17.85 16.06 9.43
CA ARG A 139 -19.19 15.54 9.18
C ARG A 139 -20.25 16.29 9.97
N SER A 140 -21.41 16.51 9.35
CA SER A 140 -22.66 16.88 10.01
C SER A 140 -23.72 15.80 9.82
N LEU A 141 -24.52 15.55 10.86
CA LEU A 141 -25.67 14.66 10.85
C LEU A 141 -26.93 15.46 11.17
N GLY A 142 -27.95 15.36 10.32
CA GLY A 142 -29.24 16.03 10.57
C GLY A 142 -29.15 17.56 10.69
N GLY A 143 -28.20 18.20 10.01
CA GLY A 143 -28.00 19.66 10.06
C GLY A 143 -27.34 20.18 11.34
N ALA A 144 -26.74 19.30 12.15
CA ALA A 144 -25.94 19.67 13.31
C ALA A 144 -24.65 20.42 12.91
N LEU A 145 -23.88 20.88 13.89
CA LEU A 145 -22.56 21.42 13.65
C LEU A 145 -21.62 20.36 13.06
N PHE A 146 -20.78 20.77 12.12
CA PHE A 146 -19.72 19.93 11.58
C PHE A 146 -18.70 19.59 12.66
N VAL A 147 -18.39 18.30 12.80
CA VAL A 147 -17.37 17.78 13.71
C VAL A 147 -16.34 16.96 12.93
N PRO A 148 -15.05 17.02 13.28
CA PRO A 148 -14.05 16.18 12.63
C PRO A 148 -14.30 14.71 12.96
N VAL A 149 -14.28 13.85 11.94
CA VAL A 149 -14.51 12.39 12.07
C VAL A 149 -13.36 11.53 11.59
N GLY A 150 -12.38 12.13 10.92
CA GLY A 150 -11.18 11.42 10.49
C GLY A 150 -10.19 12.34 9.79
N VAL A 151 -9.01 11.78 9.54
CA VAL A 151 -7.97 12.40 8.74
C VAL A 151 -7.47 11.46 7.66
N GLN A 152 -6.90 12.00 6.59
CA GLN A 152 -6.18 11.22 5.56
C GLN A 152 -4.84 11.85 5.22
N ILE A 153 -3.84 11.00 5.02
CA ILE A 153 -2.49 11.43 4.66
C ILE A 153 -2.43 11.93 3.21
N PRO A 154 -1.42 12.75 2.85
CA PRO A 154 -1.16 13.13 1.47
C PRO A 154 -1.06 11.90 0.57
N GLY A 155 -1.58 12.00 -0.65
CA GLY A 155 -1.64 10.88 -1.60
C GLY A 155 -2.88 10.00 -1.47
N ILE A 156 -3.56 9.98 -0.31
CA ILE A 156 -4.83 9.27 -0.13
C ILE A 156 -5.99 10.26 -0.16
N THR A 157 -6.72 10.28 -1.28
CA THR A 157 -7.84 11.21 -1.49
C THR A 157 -9.21 10.56 -1.34
N ARG A 158 -9.30 9.57 -0.44
CA ARG A 158 -10.53 8.83 -0.13
C ARG A 158 -10.70 8.63 1.37
N PHE A 159 -11.94 8.61 1.84
CA PHE A 159 -12.26 8.32 3.24
C PHE A 159 -13.55 7.51 3.32
N THR A 160 -13.55 6.44 4.11
CA THR A 160 -14.73 5.59 4.33
C THR A 160 -15.31 5.91 5.70
N ASP A 161 -16.47 6.56 5.75
CA ASP A 161 -17.14 6.86 7.01
C ASP A 161 -18.16 5.76 7.37
N PHE A 162 -17.80 4.87 8.29
CA PHE A 162 -18.68 3.79 8.72
C PHE A 162 -19.71 4.28 9.75
N LEU A 163 -20.96 4.42 9.31
CA LEU A 163 -22.11 4.87 10.08
C LEU A 163 -22.84 3.73 10.81
N GLY A 164 -22.62 2.48 10.39
CA GLY A 164 -23.09 1.26 11.05
C GLY A 164 -24.59 0.96 10.93
N LYS A 165 -25.38 1.82 10.29
CA LYS A 165 -26.82 1.65 10.14
C LYS A 165 -27.34 2.31 8.86
N VAL A 166 -28.48 1.81 8.38
CA VAL A 166 -29.22 2.33 7.24
C VAL A 166 -30.01 3.60 7.60
N GLY A 167 -30.40 4.37 6.58
CA GLY A 167 -31.27 5.54 6.73
C GLY A 167 -30.58 6.79 7.31
N VAL A 168 -29.25 6.79 7.45
CA VAL A 168 -28.48 7.95 7.91
C VAL A 168 -28.12 8.84 6.74
N LYS A 169 -28.58 10.09 6.77
CA LYS A 169 -28.05 11.15 5.91
C LYS A 169 -26.90 11.87 6.62
N ALA A 170 -25.78 12.03 5.93
CA ALA A 170 -24.64 12.77 6.41
C ALA A 170 -24.16 13.78 5.37
N GLU A 171 -23.66 14.90 5.85
CA GLU A 171 -23.04 15.97 5.08
C GLU A 171 -21.56 16.06 5.44
N TYR A 172 -20.70 16.31 4.47
CA TYR A 172 -19.25 16.29 4.62
C TYR A 172 -18.63 17.52 3.98
N ARG A 173 -17.54 17.98 4.59
CA ARG A 173 -16.59 18.91 3.98
C ARG A 173 -15.17 18.43 4.31
N ILE A 174 -14.24 18.67 3.39
CA ILE A 174 -12.84 18.32 3.54
C ILE A 174 -12.02 19.60 3.68
N VAL A 175 -11.08 19.60 4.61
CA VAL A 175 -10.14 20.70 4.86
C VAL A 175 -8.73 20.17 4.69
N ALA A 176 -7.90 20.84 3.91
CA ALA A 176 -6.47 20.57 3.89
C ALA A 176 -5.82 21.26 5.10
N VAL A 177 -5.01 20.54 5.87
CA VAL A 177 -4.33 21.06 7.06
C VAL A 177 -2.84 21.01 6.81
N ASP A 178 -2.17 22.14 6.99
CA ASP A 178 -0.74 22.24 6.78
C ASP A 178 0.09 21.79 8.00
N ARG A 179 1.42 21.73 7.83
CA ARG A 179 2.36 21.34 8.90
C ARG A 179 2.39 22.26 10.11
N SER A 180 1.81 23.46 10.00
CA SER A 180 1.61 24.42 11.08
C SER A 180 0.19 24.35 11.67
N TYR A 181 -0.60 23.33 11.31
CA TYR A 181 -1.99 23.13 11.73
C TYR A 181 -2.91 24.29 11.35
N ARG A 182 -2.60 24.98 10.24
CA ARG A 182 -3.51 25.97 9.65
C ARG A 182 -4.44 25.26 8.68
N ASP A 183 -5.72 25.57 8.80
CA ASP A 183 -6.76 25.08 7.90
C ASP A 183 -6.73 25.86 6.58
N SER A 184 -6.88 25.15 5.47
CA SER A 184 -7.31 25.72 4.20
C SER A 184 -8.77 26.18 4.27
N PRO A 185 -9.29 26.92 3.27
CA PRO A 185 -10.73 26.97 3.04
C PRO A 185 -11.31 25.55 2.90
N SER A 186 -12.54 25.33 3.37
CA SER A 186 -13.21 24.04 3.25
C SER A 186 -13.62 23.77 1.80
N SER A 187 -13.68 22.50 1.42
CA SER A 187 -14.33 22.06 0.17
C SER A 187 -15.81 22.44 0.14
N GLU A 188 -16.42 22.33 -1.04
CA GLU A 188 -17.88 22.27 -1.17
C GLU A 188 -18.46 21.18 -0.27
N ILE A 189 -19.67 21.41 0.25
CA ILE A 189 -20.37 20.41 1.07
C ILE A 189 -20.99 19.36 0.16
N VAL A 190 -20.72 18.09 0.46
CA VAL A 190 -21.35 16.94 -0.21
C VAL A 190 -22.17 16.14 0.78
N SER A 191 -23.18 15.44 0.30
CA SER A 191 -24.01 14.60 1.16
C SER A 191 -24.38 13.30 0.47
N ALA A 192 -24.57 12.27 1.29
CA ALA A 192 -25.12 11.00 0.86
C ALA A 192 -25.96 10.40 1.98
N SER A 193 -26.73 9.36 1.66
CA SER A 193 -27.51 8.61 2.66
C SER A 193 -27.22 7.13 2.55
N THR A 194 -27.11 6.47 3.69
CA THR A 194 -27.04 5.01 3.74
C THR A 194 -28.42 4.41 3.45
N HIS A 195 -28.47 3.27 2.76
CA HIS A 195 -29.72 2.59 2.39
C HIS A 195 -29.57 1.08 2.44
N ALA A 196 -30.64 0.33 2.69
CA ALA A 196 -30.57 -1.14 2.67
C ALA A 196 -30.12 -1.62 1.27
N MET A 197 -29.15 -2.52 1.21
CA MET A 197 -28.62 -3.05 -0.04
C MET A 197 -29.04 -4.52 -0.20
N SER A 198 -29.26 -4.94 -1.44
CA SER A 198 -29.31 -6.35 -1.80
C SER A 198 -27.91 -6.98 -1.78
N ASP A 199 -27.84 -8.31 -1.76
CA ASP A 199 -26.56 -9.03 -1.87
C ASP A 199 -25.82 -8.67 -3.17
N ASP A 200 -26.53 -8.46 -4.28
CA ASP A 200 -25.93 -8.04 -5.56
C ASP A 200 -25.31 -6.64 -5.49
N GLU A 201 -25.96 -5.70 -4.82
CA GLU A 201 -25.40 -4.38 -4.56
C GLU A 201 -24.18 -4.48 -3.63
N LEU A 202 -24.24 -5.34 -2.61
CA LEU A 202 -23.14 -5.56 -1.68
C LEU A 202 -21.92 -6.17 -2.38
N LEU A 203 -22.14 -7.14 -3.26
CA LEU A 203 -21.09 -7.71 -4.10
C LEU A 203 -20.52 -6.68 -5.08
N THR A 204 -21.37 -5.85 -5.68
CA THR A 204 -20.92 -4.76 -6.57
C THR A 204 -20.06 -3.75 -5.82
N MET A 205 -20.48 -3.33 -4.63
CA MET A 205 -19.72 -2.46 -3.74
C MET A 205 -18.37 -3.06 -3.34
N LEU A 206 -18.37 -4.33 -2.93
CA LEU A 206 -17.13 -5.04 -2.56
C LEU A 206 -16.16 -5.11 -3.73
N GLN A 207 -16.65 -5.48 -4.92
CA GLN A 207 -15.86 -5.52 -6.15
C GLN A 207 -15.31 -4.14 -6.51
N GLU A 208 -16.11 -3.08 -6.42
CA GLU A 208 -15.67 -1.71 -6.70
C GLU A 208 -14.62 -1.23 -5.69
N ALA A 209 -14.80 -1.55 -4.41
CA ALA A 209 -13.85 -1.20 -3.35
C ALA A 209 -12.49 -1.87 -3.58
N CYS A 210 -12.47 -3.17 -3.87
CA CYS A 210 -11.24 -3.89 -4.20
C CYS A 210 -10.62 -3.41 -5.52
N PHE A 211 -11.44 -3.12 -6.53
CA PHE A 211 -10.99 -2.57 -7.82
C PHE A 211 -10.22 -1.25 -7.65
N ARG A 212 -10.65 -0.37 -6.73
CA ARG A 212 -9.99 0.92 -6.50
C ARG A 212 -8.53 0.78 -6.06
N TYR A 213 -8.16 -0.31 -5.39
CA TYR A 213 -6.75 -0.59 -5.09
C TYR A 213 -5.91 -0.65 -6.37
N TYR A 214 -6.40 -1.35 -7.39
CA TYR A 214 -5.72 -1.52 -8.67
C TYR A 214 -5.96 -0.38 -9.65
N TRP A 215 -6.98 0.44 -9.43
CA TRP A 215 -7.29 1.57 -10.30
C TRP A 215 -6.72 2.89 -9.77
N ASP A 216 -7.24 3.36 -8.64
CA ASP A 216 -6.82 4.63 -8.03
C ASP A 216 -5.49 4.47 -7.30
N GLY A 217 -5.26 3.31 -6.67
CA GLY A 217 -4.04 2.99 -5.92
C GLY A 217 -2.90 2.42 -6.77
N ALA A 218 -3.07 2.30 -8.09
CA ALA A 218 -1.98 1.86 -8.94
C ALA A 218 -0.83 2.87 -8.97
N HIS A 219 0.40 2.38 -9.11
CA HIS A 219 1.55 3.24 -9.30
C HIS A 219 1.33 4.12 -10.56
N PRO A 220 1.50 5.45 -10.48
CA PRO A 220 1.06 6.37 -11.53
C PRO A 220 1.76 6.14 -12.87
N ASP A 221 3.07 5.81 -12.84
CA ASP A 221 3.88 5.64 -14.06
C ASP A 221 3.66 4.28 -14.75
N SER A 222 3.66 3.18 -13.99
CA SER A 222 3.51 1.82 -14.54
C SER A 222 2.05 1.42 -14.75
N GLY A 223 1.12 1.98 -13.96
CA GLY A 223 -0.27 1.52 -13.88
C GLY A 223 -0.43 0.15 -13.22
N THR A 224 0.64 -0.41 -12.64
CA THR A 224 0.67 -1.72 -11.97
C THR A 224 0.35 -1.59 -10.48
N ALA A 225 0.12 -2.72 -9.81
CA ALA A 225 -0.23 -2.75 -8.40
C ALA A 225 0.99 -2.44 -7.52
N LEU A 226 0.82 -1.53 -6.56
CA LEU A 226 1.74 -1.43 -5.42
C LEU A 226 1.65 -2.69 -4.57
N GLU A 227 2.72 -3.03 -3.87
CA GLU A 227 2.71 -4.14 -2.91
C GLU A 227 1.68 -3.90 -1.78
N SER A 228 1.65 -2.68 -1.25
CA SER A 228 0.69 -2.28 -0.22
C SER A 228 0.42 -0.78 -0.23
N ILE A 229 -0.74 -0.39 0.31
CA ILE A 229 -1.13 1.01 0.51
C ILE A 229 -1.71 1.15 1.92
N PRO A 230 -1.11 1.98 2.82
CA PRO A 230 0.18 2.65 2.64
C PRO A 230 1.34 1.65 2.63
N GLY A 231 2.39 1.95 1.85
CA GLY A 231 3.58 1.13 1.70
C GLY A 231 4.78 1.97 1.21
N ASP A 232 5.81 1.32 0.67
CA ASP A 232 6.83 2.01 -0.13
C ASP A 232 6.25 2.23 -1.52
N ASP A 233 5.88 3.47 -1.83
CA ASP A 233 5.20 3.86 -3.07
C ASP A 233 6.03 3.60 -4.35
N ARG A 234 7.29 3.16 -4.22
CA ARG A 234 8.10 2.71 -5.35
C ARG A 234 7.85 1.24 -5.69
N ILE A 235 7.49 0.41 -4.71
CA ILE A 235 7.47 -1.04 -4.85
C ILE A 235 6.17 -1.49 -5.52
N VAL A 236 6.28 -1.95 -6.77
CA VAL A 236 5.21 -2.66 -7.46
C VAL A 236 5.46 -4.17 -7.40
N ALA A 237 4.40 -4.94 -7.21
CA ALA A 237 4.45 -6.39 -7.08
C ALA A 237 3.87 -7.09 -8.32
N THR A 238 4.64 -8.01 -8.89
CA THR A 238 4.38 -8.60 -10.20
C THR A 238 3.12 -9.49 -10.21
N GLY A 239 2.98 -10.45 -9.31
CA GLY A 239 1.81 -11.32 -9.28
C GLY A 239 0.57 -10.59 -8.77
N ALA A 240 0.72 -9.69 -7.80
CA ALA A 240 -0.37 -8.78 -7.40
C ALA A 240 -0.87 -7.94 -8.58
N SER A 241 0.02 -7.54 -9.50
CA SER A 241 -0.35 -6.87 -10.75
C SER A 241 -1.08 -7.79 -11.73
N GLY A 242 -0.76 -9.08 -11.74
CA GLY A 242 -1.53 -10.12 -12.44
C GLY A 242 -2.96 -10.24 -11.92
N PHE A 243 -3.14 -10.27 -10.60
CA PHE A 243 -4.46 -10.23 -9.97
C PHE A 243 -5.19 -8.93 -10.28
N GLY A 244 -4.47 -7.81 -10.19
CA GLY A 244 -4.97 -6.48 -10.51
C GLY A 244 -5.48 -6.40 -11.95
N ILE A 245 -4.75 -6.93 -12.91
CA ILE A 245 -5.19 -7.04 -14.30
C ILE A 245 -6.56 -7.71 -14.39
N MET A 246 -6.78 -8.85 -13.70
CA MET A 246 -8.08 -9.52 -13.72
C MET A 246 -9.17 -8.66 -13.06
N ALA A 247 -8.86 -7.98 -11.96
CA ALA A 247 -9.77 -7.03 -11.33
C ALA A 247 -10.13 -5.86 -12.26
N LEU A 248 -9.19 -5.38 -13.08
CA LEU A 248 -9.45 -4.35 -14.09
C LEU A 248 -10.43 -4.81 -15.17
N LEU A 249 -10.34 -6.06 -15.62
CA LEU A 249 -11.31 -6.63 -16.56
C LEU A 249 -12.71 -6.68 -15.93
N VAL A 250 -12.81 -7.14 -14.68
CA VAL A 250 -14.08 -7.13 -13.93
C VAL A 250 -14.62 -5.71 -13.79
N GLY A 251 -13.77 -4.74 -13.46
CA GLY A 251 -14.18 -3.34 -13.36
C GLY A 251 -14.66 -2.74 -14.69
N THR A 252 -14.08 -3.20 -15.80
CA THR A 252 -14.55 -2.83 -17.15
C THR A 252 -15.94 -3.39 -17.41
N GLU A 253 -16.16 -4.69 -17.16
CA GLU A 253 -17.46 -5.35 -17.36
C GLU A 253 -18.55 -4.83 -16.42
N ARG A 254 -18.18 -4.48 -15.19
CA ARG A 254 -19.09 -3.87 -14.20
C ARG A 254 -19.35 -2.39 -14.47
N GLY A 255 -18.67 -1.78 -15.44
CA GLY A 255 -18.82 -0.36 -15.78
C GLY A 255 -18.28 0.60 -14.71
N PHE A 256 -17.35 0.15 -13.86
CA PHE A 256 -16.64 1.05 -12.93
C PHE A 256 -15.74 2.03 -13.68
N VAL A 257 -15.26 1.61 -14.85
CA VAL A 257 -14.49 2.39 -15.82
C VAL A 257 -14.94 2.03 -17.22
N THR A 258 -14.67 2.92 -18.19
CA THR A 258 -14.97 2.60 -19.59
C THR A 258 -13.94 1.63 -20.17
N ARG A 259 -14.30 0.98 -21.28
CA ARG A 259 -13.39 0.09 -22.01
C ARG A 259 -12.17 0.84 -22.54
N GLU A 260 -12.35 2.08 -22.99
CA GLU A 260 -11.27 2.95 -23.49
C GLU A 260 -10.27 3.26 -22.37
N GLN A 261 -10.76 3.69 -21.20
CA GLN A 261 -9.92 3.92 -20.02
C GLN A 261 -9.12 2.67 -19.64
N SER A 262 -9.79 1.52 -19.70
CA SER A 262 -9.15 0.23 -19.41
C SER A 262 -8.06 -0.08 -20.44
N ILE A 263 -8.33 0.04 -21.73
CA ILE A 263 -7.33 -0.16 -22.79
C ILE A 263 -6.10 0.74 -22.57
N ASP A 264 -6.30 2.01 -22.22
CA ASP A 264 -5.18 2.93 -21.93
C ASP A 264 -4.36 2.47 -20.73
N ARG A 265 -5.02 1.97 -19.68
CA ARG A 265 -4.34 1.35 -18.52
C ARG A 265 -3.53 0.13 -18.94
N PHE A 266 -4.11 -0.78 -19.72
CA PHE A 266 -3.44 -1.99 -20.18
C PHE A 266 -2.23 -1.68 -21.08
N ARG A 267 -2.33 -0.68 -21.96
CA ARG A 267 -1.20 -0.23 -22.78
C ARG A 267 -0.04 0.30 -21.94
N ARG A 268 -0.33 1.00 -20.83
CA ARG A 268 0.68 1.47 -19.87
C ARG A 268 1.36 0.31 -19.16
N ILE A 269 0.58 -0.63 -18.62
CA ILE A 269 1.10 -1.84 -17.96
C ILE A 269 2.02 -2.63 -18.90
N VAL A 270 1.56 -2.92 -20.12
CA VAL A 270 2.36 -3.67 -21.10
C VAL A 270 3.63 -2.91 -21.49
N ALA A 271 3.55 -1.58 -21.68
CA ALA A 271 4.73 -0.76 -21.98
C ALA A 271 5.75 -0.72 -20.83
N PHE A 272 5.30 -0.79 -19.58
CA PHE A 272 6.18 -0.92 -18.42
C PHE A 272 6.88 -2.29 -18.40
N LEU A 273 6.11 -3.37 -18.57
CA LEU A 273 6.62 -4.75 -18.54
C LEU A 273 7.60 -5.06 -19.68
N GLU A 274 7.44 -4.43 -20.85
CA GLU A 274 8.37 -4.54 -21.98
C GLU A 274 9.74 -3.90 -21.72
N LYS A 275 9.82 -2.94 -20.79
CA LYS A 275 11.06 -2.25 -20.40
C LYS A 275 11.74 -2.89 -19.20
N ALA A 276 10.97 -3.55 -18.35
CA ALA A 276 11.47 -4.21 -17.16
C ALA A 276 12.53 -5.27 -17.48
N PRO A 277 13.55 -5.44 -16.61
CA PRO A 277 14.50 -6.55 -16.71
C PRO A 277 13.76 -7.89 -16.79
N ARG A 278 14.27 -8.78 -17.65
CA ARG A 278 13.76 -10.13 -17.87
C ARG A 278 14.87 -11.13 -17.55
N TYR A 279 14.53 -12.17 -16.81
CA TYR A 279 15.46 -13.17 -16.30
C TYR A 279 15.06 -14.53 -16.86
N HIS A 280 15.63 -14.88 -18.01
CA HIS A 280 15.16 -16.02 -18.82
C HIS A 280 13.67 -15.90 -19.10
N GLY A 281 13.31 -14.80 -19.75
CA GLY A 281 11.93 -14.41 -19.82
C GLY A 281 11.44 -13.83 -18.51
N ALA A 282 11.27 -14.56 -17.41
CA ALA A 282 10.54 -14.13 -16.20
C ALA A 282 10.83 -12.71 -15.64
N TRP A 283 9.84 -12.10 -14.97
CA TRP A 283 10.03 -10.87 -14.18
C TRP A 283 10.43 -11.21 -12.75
N SER A 284 10.99 -10.23 -12.04
CA SER A 284 11.20 -10.29 -10.60
C SER A 284 9.89 -10.16 -9.82
N HIS A 285 9.92 -10.53 -8.55
CA HIS A 285 8.79 -10.33 -7.65
C HIS A 285 8.43 -8.85 -7.55
N PHE A 286 9.43 -8.02 -7.24
CA PHE A 286 9.28 -6.60 -7.02
C PHE A 286 10.10 -5.78 -8.00
N MET A 287 9.50 -4.70 -8.47
CA MET A 287 10.16 -3.70 -9.28
C MET A 287 9.89 -2.30 -8.73
N ASP A 288 10.79 -1.38 -9.06
CA ASP A 288 10.55 0.04 -8.89
C ASP A 288 9.59 0.50 -10.01
N GLY A 289 8.40 1.00 -9.63
CA GLY A 289 7.33 1.35 -10.54
C GLY A 289 7.66 2.53 -11.47
N HIS A 290 8.69 3.31 -11.16
CA HIS A 290 9.16 4.41 -12.00
C HIS A 290 10.25 3.94 -12.98
N SER A 291 11.30 3.30 -12.46
CA SER A 291 12.51 2.94 -13.20
C SER A 291 12.50 1.55 -13.83
N THR A 292 11.49 0.72 -13.50
CA THR A 292 11.33 -0.69 -13.88
C THR A 292 12.36 -1.65 -13.28
N GLN A 293 13.33 -1.15 -12.50
CA GLN A 293 14.42 -1.97 -11.98
C GLN A 293 13.93 -2.92 -10.90
N THR A 294 14.47 -4.14 -10.87
CA THR A 294 14.21 -5.11 -9.80
C THR A 294 14.62 -4.56 -8.44
N LEU A 295 13.77 -4.77 -7.44
CA LEU A 295 14.03 -4.44 -6.05
C LEU A 295 14.14 -5.75 -5.24
N ALA A 296 15.31 -5.99 -4.65
CA ALA A 296 15.57 -7.17 -3.82
C ALA A 296 14.97 -7.02 -2.41
N VAL A 297 13.65 -6.89 -2.32
CA VAL A 297 12.91 -6.61 -1.07
C VAL A 297 13.03 -7.76 -0.08
N PHE A 298 12.97 -9.01 -0.56
CA PHE A 298 13.09 -10.22 0.26
C PHE A 298 14.54 -10.69 0.46
N GLY A 299 15.50 -9.81 0.21
CA GLY A 299 16.92 -10.05 0.47
C GLY A 299 17.71 -10.28 -0.81
N ILE A 300 19.03 -10.27 -0.66
CA ILE A 300 19.98 -10.14 -1.78
C ILE A 300 19.98 -11.30 -2.78
N TYR A 301 19.39 -12.45 -2.43
CA TYR A 301 19.31 -13.61 -3.32
C TYR A 301 18.07 -13.58 -4.23
N ASP A 302 17.08 -12.76 -3.88
CA ASP A 302 15.85 -12.56 -4.66
C ASP A 302 15.97 -11.25 -5.47
N ASP A 303 17.00 -11.20 -6.33
CA ASP A 303 17.35 -10.05 -7.19
C ASP A 303 17.18 -10.37 -8.69
N GLY A 304 16.42 -11.43 -8.98
CA GLY A 304 16.23 -11.97 -10.32
C GLY A 304 14.78 -12.36 -10.59
N GLY A 305 14.56 -13.39 -11.40
CA GLY A 305 13.23 -13.81 -11.77
C GLY A 305 12.55 -14.65 -10.70
N ASP A 306 11.28 -14.31 -10.45
CA ASP A 306 10.33 -15.07 -9.65
C ASP A 306 9.30 -15.67 -10.62
N ILE A 307 9.35 -16.99 -10.79
CA ILE A 307 8.49 -17.69 -11.76
C ILE A 307 7.04 -17.82 -11.27
N VAL A 308 6.82 -17.77 -9.95
CA VAL A 308 5.47 -17.84 -9.36
C VAL A 308 4.75 -16.53 -9.61
N GLU A 309 5.39 -15.41 -9.29
CA GLU A 309 4.84 -14.08 -9.54
C GLU A 309 4.69 -13.82 -11.05
N THR A 310 5.64 -14.30 -11.86
CA THR A 310 5.53 -14.28 -13.32
C THR A 310 4.32 -15.08 -13.81
N ALA A 311 4.00 -16.23 -13.21
CA ALA A 311 2.83 -17.03 -13.56
C ALA A 311 1.52 -16.33 -13.20
N PHE A 312 1.45 -15.70 -12.02
CA PHE A 312 0.30 -14.88 -11.65
C PHE A 312 0.09 -13.71 -12.62
N LEU A 313 1.17 -13.03 -13.01
CA LEU A 313 1.12 -11.97 -14.02
C LEU A 313 0.68 -12.49 -15.39
N ALA A 314 1.30 -13.57 -15.87
CA ALA A 314 0.99 -14.16 -17.17
C ALA A 314 -0.47 -14.64 -17.24
N GLN A 315 -1.00 -15.22 -16.16
CA GLN A 315 -2.41 -15.58 -16.05
C GLN A 315 -3.32 -14.36 -16.28
N GLY A 316 -3.04 -13.24 -15.63
CA GLY A 316 -3.78 -11.99 -15.83
C GLY A 316 -3.65 -11.46 -17.27
N LEU A 317 -2.42 -11.41 -17.80
CA LEU A 317 -2.16 -10.93 -19.16
C LEU A 317 -2.88 -11.77 -20.22
N LEU A 318 -2.87 -13.11 -20.09
CA LEU A 318 -3.57 -14.00 -21.01
C LEU A 318 -5.10 -13.82 -20.92
N ALA A 319 -5.66 -13.60 -19.73
CA ALA A 319 -7.06 -13.24 -19.58
C ALA A 319 -7.38 -11.91 -20.30
N ALA A 320 -6.54 -10.89 -20.12
CA ALA A 320 -6.71 -9.60 -20.80
C ALA A 320 -6.61 -9.73 -22.33
N ARG A 321 -5.66 -10.53 -22.83
CA ARG A 321 -5.54 -10.84 -24.27
C ARG A 321 -6.82 -11.45 -24.83
N GLN A 322 -7.48 -12.33 -24.07
CA GLN A 322 -8.73 -12.97 -24.47
C GLN A 322 -9.95 -12.06 -24.29
N TYR A 323 -9.88 -11.06 -23.42
CA TYR A 323 -10.95 -10.08 -23.20
C TYR A 323 -10.99 -8.97 -24.26
N PHE A 324 -9.81 -8.49 -24.67
CA PHE A 324 -9.67 -7.46 -25.70
C PHE A 324 -9.67 -8.07 -27.09
N THR A 325 -10.83 -8.49 -27.60
CA THR A 325 -11.01 -9.22 -28.88
C THR A 325 -11.45 -8.36 -30.07
N ALA A 326 -11.69 -7.07 -29.89
CA ALA A 326 -12.20 -6.24 -30.98
C ALA A 326 -11.20 -6.20 -32.15
N SER A 327 -11.73 -6.09 -33.36
CA SER A 327 -10.96 -5.97 -34.61
C SER A 327 -10.46 -4.53 -34.84
N THR A 328 -10.07 -3.83 -33.76
CA THR A 328 -9.48 -2.50 -33.83
C THR A 328 -7.95 -2.61 -33.80
N ALA A 329 -7.26 -1.66 -34.42
CA ALA A 329 -5.79 -1.64 -34.42
C ALA A 329 -5.21 -1.60 -32.99
N VAL A 330 -5.89 -0.91 -32.07
CA VAL A 330 -5.44 -0.76 -30.68
C VAL A 330 -5.52 -2.08 -29.91
N GLU A 331 -6.64 -2.81 -30.00
CA GLU A 331 -6.76 -4.10 -29.30
C GLU A 331 -5.90 -5.19 -29.99
N GLN A 332 -5.75 -5.13 -31.32
CA GLN A 332 -4.81 -6.01 -32.05
C GLN A 332 -3.35 -5.79 -31.62
N ASP A 333 -2.91 -4.54 -31.49
CA ASP A 333 -1.57 -4.20 -30.97
C ASP A 333 -1.39 -4.74 -29.54
N LEU A 334 -2.36 -4.47 -28.65
CA LEU A 334 -2.31 -4.93 -27.26
C LEU A 334 -2.20 -6.45 -27.17
N ARG A 335 -3.03 -7.20 -27.91
CA ARG A 335 -2.96 -8.67 -27.96
C ARG A 335 -1.61 -9.16 -28.49
N THR A 336 -1.06 -8.51 -29.51
CA THR A 336 0.22 -8.88 -30.11
C THR A 336 1.36 -8.71 -29.11
N ARG A 337 1.39 -7.57 -28.40
CA ARG A 337 2.41 -7.27 -27.39
C ARG A 337 2.32 -8.20 -26.18
N ILE A 338 1.11 -8.48 -25.70
CA ILE A 338 0.90 -9.50 -24.65
C ILE A 338 1.37 -10.88 -25.10
N THR A 339 1.05 -11.27 -26.34
CA THR A 339 1.49 -12.57 -26.90
C THR A 339 3.01 -12.67 -26.89
N LYS A 340 3.70 -11.63 -27.35
CA LYS A 340 5.17 -11.56 -27.35
C LYS A 340 5.75 -11.67 -25.93
N LEU A 341 5.15 -11.00 -24.95
CA LEU A 341 5.58 -11.09 -23.55
C LEU A 341 5.43 -12.51 -22.98
N TRP A 342 4.30 -13.17 -23.28
CA TRP A 342 3.99 -14.55 -22.88
C TRP A 342 4.97 -15.56 -23.51
N GLU A 343 5.14 -15.49 -24.83
CA GLU A 343 6.02 -16.38 -25.59
C GLU A 343 7.50 -16.20 -25.24
N GLY A 344 7.87 -15.07 -24.63
CA GLY A 344 9.22 -14.82 -24.15
C GLY A 344 9.53 -15.41 -22.78
N ILE A 345 8.59 -16.07 -22.08
CA ILE A 345 8.85 -16.66 -20.75
C ILE A 345 9.50 -18.04 -20.93
N GLU A 346 10.76 -18.19 -20.49
CA GLU A 346 11.52 -19.45 -20.60
C GLU A 346 11.21 -20.38 -19.42
N TRP A 347 10.01 -20.99 -19.38
CA TRP A 347 9.61 -21.86 -18.27
C TRP A 347 10.52 -23.07 -18.07
N ASP A 348 11.03 -23.61 -19.18
CA ASP A 348 12.00 -24.71 -19.21
C ASP A 348 13.34 -24.36 -18.53
N TRP A 349 13.75 -23.08 -18.54
CA TRP A 349 14.91 -22.62 -17.78
C TRP A 349 14.74 -22.85 -16.28
N TYR A 350 13.54 -22.55 -15.75
CA TYR A 350 13.23 -22.68 -14.33
C TYR A 350 13.09 -24.14 -13.87
N ARG A 351 13.18 -25.11 -14.78
CA ARG A 351 13.38 -26.53 -14.47
C ARG A 351 14.81 -26.84 -14.01
N ARG A 352 15.79 -25.97 -14.28
CA ARG A 352 17.23 -26.20 -13.97
C ARG A 352 17.83 -27.44 -14.63
N GLY A 353 17.38 -27.76 -15.84
CA GLY A 353 17.90 -28.86 -16.67
C GLY A 353 16.88 -29.96 -16.93
N ALA A 354 17.13 -30.74 -17.99
CA ALA A 354 16.20 -31.75 -18.49
C ALA A 354 15.97 -32.94 -17.53
N ASP A 355 16.86 -33.13 -16.56
CA ASP A 355 16.79 -34.23 -15.59
C ASP A 355 16.08 -33.81 -14.28
N SER A 356 15.73 -32.53 -14.09
CA SER A 356 15.01 -32.14 -12.90
C SER A 356 13.55 -32.57 -12.95
N ASP A 357 13.03 -32.96 -11.80
CA ASP A 357 11.67 -33.46 -11.61
C ASP A 357 10.66 -32.34 -11.30
N ALA A 358 11.10 -31.09 -11.18
CA ALA A 358 10.26 -29.96 -10.78
C ALA A 358 10.72 -28.64 -11.39
N LEU A 359 9.85 -27.63 -11.27
CA LEU A 359 10.21 -26.23 -11.44
C LEU A 359 10.76 -25.65 -10.13
N TYR A 360 11.55 -24.59 -10.24
CA TYR A 360 12.10 -23.86 -9.11
C TYR A 360 11.63 -22.42 -9.13
N TRP A 361 11.35 -21.89 -7.96
CA TRP A 361 10.72 -20.59 -7.80
C TRP A 361 11.59 -19.44 -8.33
N HIS A 362 12.89 -19.45 -8.03
CA HIS A 362 13.76 -18.30 -8.26
C HIS A 362 14.97 -18.64 -9.13
N TRP A 363 15.40 -17.63 -9.89
CA TRP A 363 16.71 -17.57 -10.53
C TRP A 363 17.27 -16.16 -10.45
N SER A 364 18.53 -16.04 -10.02
CA SER A 364 19.25 -14.77 -9.88
C SER A 364 20.35 -14.61 -10.94
N PRO A 365 20.54 -13.40 -11.51
CA PRO A 365 21.68 -13.13 -12.38
C PRO A 365 23.03 -13.18 -11.63
N ASN A 366 23.04 -12.88 -10.33
CA ASN A 366 24.26 -12.80 -9.52
C ASN A 366 24.53 -14.08 -8.73
N TRP A 367 23.48 -14.84 -8.42
CA TRP A 367 23.50 -15.98 -7.50
C TRP A 367 22.93 -17.27 -8.10
N ALA A 368 22.53 -17.24 -9.37
CA ALA A 368 21.89 -18.35 -10.07
C ALA A 368 20.74 -18.94 -9.24
N GLY A 369 20.76 -20.24 -8.98
CA GLY A 369 19.69 -20.96 -8.29
C GLY A 369 19.77 -20.97 -6.76
N GLN A 370 20.47 -20.04 -6.11
CA GLN A 370 20.86 -20.14 -4.69
C GLN A 370 19.71 -20.36 -3.69
N ILE A 371 18.53 -19.79 -3.93
CA ILE A 371 17.35 -19.99 -3.05
C ILE A 371 16.87 -21.45 -3.04
N LYS A 372 17.10 -22.20 -4.13
CA LYS A 372 16.81 -23.66 -4.27
C LYS A 372 15.38 -24.08 -3.90
N HIS A 373 14.41 -23.18 -3.95
CA HIS A 373 13.03 -23.47 -3.62
C HIS A 373 12.36 -24.27 -4.74
N ARG A 374 12.23 -25.59 -4.55
CA ARG A 374 11.51 -26.51 -5.42
C ARG A 374 10.00 -26.24 -5.31
N LEU A 375 9.30 -26.16 -6.43
CA LEU A 375 7.86 -25.95 -6.45
C LEU A 375 7.12 -27.28 -6.27
N THR A 376 6.61 -27.53 -5.07
CA THR A 376 5.83 -28.71 -4.72
C THR A 376 4.49 -28.31 -4.15
N GLY A 377 3.41 -28.97 -4.59
CA GLY A 377 2.07 -28.78 -4.06
C GLY A 377 1.79 -29.64 -2.82
N PHE A 378 0.66 -29.44 -2.14
CA PHE A 378 -0.37 -28.44 -2.45
C PHE A 378 -0.02 -27.07 -1.86
N ASN A 379 0.07 -26.04 -2.73
CA ASN A 379 0.18 -24.63 -2.36
C ASN A 379 -0.39 -23.69 -3.45
N GLU A 380 0.13 -22.48 -3.61
CA GLU A 380 -0.31 -21.47 -4.59
C GLU A 380 0.24 -21.67 -6.01
N THR A 381 1.23 -22.56 -6.19
CA THR A 381 2.08 -22.59 -7.39
C THR A 381 1.57 -23.50 -8.52
N MET A 382 0.34 -24.02 -8.41
CA MET A 382 -0.25 -24.89 -9.43
C MET A 382 -0.26 -24.24 -10.82
N ILE A 383 -0.58 -22.94 -10.88
CA ILE A 383 -0.69 -22.19 -12.13
C ILE A 383 0.66 -22.08 -12.86
N VAL A 384 1.78 -22.12 -12.15
CA VAL A 384 3.13 -22.12 -12.75
C VAL A 384 3.29 -23.33 -13.65
N TYR A 385 2.94 -24.52 -13.15
CA TYR A 385 3.04 -25.77 -13.92
C TYR A 385 2.06 -25.77 -15.10
N LEU A 386 0.82 -25.32 -14.91
CA LEU A 386 -0.16 -25.27 -16.00
C LEU A 386 0.30 -24.34 -17.14
N LEU A 387 0.81 -23.16 -16.80
CA LEU A 387 1.33 -22.22 -17.79
C LEU A 387 2.63 -22.72 -18.44
N ALA A 388 3.54 -23.32 -17.66
CA ALA A 388 4.76 -23.91 -18.20
C ALA A 388 4.47 -25.02 -19.22
N VAL A 389 3.46 -25.87 -18.97
CA VAL A 389 3.03 -26.90 -19.93
C VAL A 389 2.36 -26.27 -21.16
N ALA A 390 1.61 -25.18 -20.98
CA ALA A 390 0.89 -24.50 -22.05
C ALA A 390 1.78 -23.59 -22.92
N SER A 391 3.04 -23.35 -22.54
CA SER A 391 3.93 -22.45 -23.28
C SER A 391 4.19 -22.95 -24.70
N PRO A 392 4.00 -22.13 -25.74
CA PRO A 392 4.19 -22.56 -27.12
C PRO A 392 5.66 -22.56 -27.57
N THR A 393 6.54 -21.88 -26.83
CA THR A 393 7.94 -21.63 -27.19
C THR A 393 8.93 -22.26 -26.20
N HIS A 394 8.56 -22.30 -24.92
CA HIS A 394 9.38 -22.82 -23.83
C HIS A 394 8.59 -23.79 -22.93
N PRO A 395 8.00 -24.87 -23.48
CA PRO A 395 7.19 -25.79 -22.70
C PRO A 395 8.02 -26.66 -21.76
N VAL A 396 7.40 -27.09 -20.67
CA VAL A 396 7.86 -28.27 -19.90
C VAL A 396 6.96 -29.49 -20.17
N PRO A 397 7.47 -30.73 -20.01
CA PRO A 397 6.63 -31.92 -20.14
C PRO A 397 5.46 -31.91 -19.15
N ALA A 398 4.29 -32.40 -19.57
CA ALA A 398 3.10 -32.48 -18.71
C ALA A 398 3.33 -33.36 -17.48
N GLU A 399 4.23 -34.35 -17.59
CA GLU A 399 4.67 -35.22 -16.51
C GLU A 399 5.25 -34.43 -15.33
N LEU A 400 5.79 -33.23 -15.56
CA LEU A 400 6.34 -32.37 -14.51
C LEU A 400 5.26 -31.90 -13.51
N TYR A 401 3.99 -31.88 -13.91
CA TYR A 401 2.87 -31.69 -12.99
C TYR A 401 2.81 -32.81 -11.95
N TYR A 402 3.08 -34.06 -12.33
CA TYR A 402 3.01 -35.20 -11.43
C TYR A 402 4.31 -35.44 -10.67
N SER A 403 5.47 -35.23 -11.30
CA SER A 403 6.75 -35.39 -10.62
C SER A 403 7.09 -34.20 -9.71
N GLY A 404 6.73 -33.00 -10.14
CA GLY A 404 7.03 -31.74 -9.45
C GLY A 404 5.92 -31.33 -8.50
N TRP A 405 4.83 -30.81 -9.08
CA TRP A 405 3.70 -30.25 -8.34
C TRP A 405 2.99 -31.28 -7.44
N ALA A 406 2.49 -32.38 -8.00
CA ALA A 406 1.86 -33.47 -7.26
C ALA A 406 2.85 -34.56 -6.86
N GLY A 407 4.14 -34.20 -6.76
CA GLY A 407 5.26 -35.10 -6.51
C GLY A 407 5.04 -35.97 -5.28
N GLN A 408 5.43 -37.24 -5.39
CA GLN A 408 5.40 -38.22 -4.29
C GLN A 408 6.82 -38.67 -3.90
N SER A 409 7.85 -37.99 -4.41
CA SER A 409 9.24 -38.27 -4.04
C SER A 409 9.51 -37.82 -2.60
N GLN A 410 10.53 -38.38 -1.95
CA GLN A 410 10.92 -37.96 -0.60
C GLN A 410 11.20 -36.44 -0.55
N THR A 411 11.90 -35.91 -1.56
CA THR A 411 12.16 -34.47 -1.73
C THR A 411 10.91 -33.61 -1.93
N ALA A 412 9.78 -34.21 -2.31
CA ALA A 412 8.49 -33.52 -2.44
C ALA A 412 7.68 -33.57 -1.13
N ILE A 413 7.95 -34.54 -0.26
CA ILE A 413 7.20 -34.78 0.98
C ILE A 413 7.88 -34.11 2.19
N ASP A 414 9.22 -34.05 2.19
CA ASP A 414 10.04 -33.31 3.17
C ASP A 414 10.06 -31.80 2.87
#